data_AF-A0A7S4RTU6-F1
#
_entry.id   AF-A0A7S4RTU6-F1
#
_cell.length_a   1.000
_cell.length_b   1.000
_cell.length_c   1.000
_cell.angle_alpha   90.00
_cell.angle_beta   90.00
_cell.angle_gamma   90.00
#
_symmetry.space_group_name_H-M   'P 1'
#
loop_
_entity.id
_entity.type
_entity.pdbx_description
1 polymer ?
#
loop_
_entity_poly.entity_id
_entity_poly.type
_entity_poly.pdbx_seq_one_letter_code
_entity_poly.pdbx_strand_id
1 'polypeptide(L)'
;NEEMTYLLALAYFHNQEAARAHWHLQGSRLPEARYLLAKCCFILQRWDEAEDALLPPGPHGCRGGLAEVVNGAAGLYLLGQVKERQSKREQAVECYAKCLELCPFMWDAYERWSWLILGSPSPSRSSTAGMAPSAFSDEKFAQTLGGAPAPSGPAWQAPGGPTGAVPRSLPEQRGTAAAGRR
;
A
#
# COMPACT_ATOMS: atom_id res chain seq x y z
N ASN A 1 33.13 -12.27 -17.93
CA ASN A 1 32.08 -13.14 -17.36
C ASN A 1 31.17 -12.32 -16.48
N GLU A 2 30.05 -11.86 -17.01
CA GLU A 2 29.08 -11.01 -16.29
C GLU A 2 28.36 -11.77 -15.16
N GLU A 3 28.08 -13.07 -15.37
CA GLU A 3 27.47 -13.96 -14.37
C GLU A 3 28.36 -14.15 -13.12
N MET A 4 29.67 -14.29 -13.31
CA MET A 4 30.64 -14.38 -12.20
C MET A 4 30.62 -13.11 -11.35
N THR A 5 30.59 -11.94 -12.00
CA THR A 5 30.49 -10.64 -11.32
C THR A 5 29.17 -10.51 -10.57
N TYR A 6 28.07 -11.00 -11.15
CA TYR A 6 26.77 -11.04 -10.49
C TYR A 6 26.78 -11.90 -9.22
N LEU A 7 27.29 -13.13 -9.29
CA LEU A 7 27.38 -14.02 -8.14
C LEU A 7 28.27 -13.44 -7.02
N LEU A 8 29.39 -12.84 -7.40
CA LEU A 8 30.26 -12.14 -6.45
C LEU A 8 29.54 -10.97 -5.77
N ALA A 9 28.84 -10.14 -6.55
CA ALA A 9 28.07 -9.02 -6.02
C ALA A 9 26.92 -9.47 -5.11
N LEU A 10 26.27 -10.60 -5.42
CA LEU A 10 25.24 -11.20 -4.59
C LEU A 10 25.80 -11.64 -3.23
N ALA A 11 26.98 -12.26 -3.20
CA ALA A 11 27.68 -12.60 -1.96
C ALA A 11 27.99 -11.33 -1.13
N TYR A 12 28.48 -10.26 -1.75
CA TYR A 12 28.70 -8.97 -1.06
C TYR A 12 27.40 -8.36 -0.52
N PHE A 13 26.30 -8.48 -1.26
CA PHE A 13 24.99 -8.00 -0.83
C PHE A 13 24.50 -8.73 0.42
N HIS A 14 24.64 -10.06 0.48
CA HIS A 14 24.31 -10.85 1.66
C HIS A 14 25.22 -10.52 2.86
N ASN A 15 26.47 -10.14 2.60
CA ASN A 15 27.41 -9.63 3.61
C ASN A 15 27.13 -8.17 4.02
N GLN A 16 26.05 -7.55 3.54
CA GLN A 16 25.67 -6.16 3.79
C GLN A 16 26.65 -5.10 3.26
N GLU A 17 27.59 -5.48 2.40
CA GLU A 17 28.56 -4.59 1.77
C GLU A 17 28.01 -4.01 0.45
N ALA A 18 26.85 -3.34 0.53
CA ALA A 18 26.13 -2.84 -0.65
C ALA A 18 26.95 -1.86 -1.52
N ALA A 19 27.84 -1.08 -0.91
CA ALA A 19 28.72 -0.15 -1.63
C ALA A 19 29.73 -0.87 -2.54
N ARG A 20 30.33 -1.99 -2.08
CA ARG A 20 31.26 -2.77 -2.91
C ARG A 20 30.53 -3.51 -4.02
N ALA A 21 29.40 -4.12 -3.69
CA ALA A 21 28.53 -4.77 -4.67
C ALA A 21 28.13 -3.79 -5.79
N HIS A 22 27.77 -2.55 -5.42
CA HIS A 22 27.42 -1.49 -6.34
C HIS A 22 28.55 -1.20 -7.35
N TRP A 23 29.79 -1.01 -6.88
CA TRP A 23 30.95 -0.80 -7.76
C TRP A 23 31.19 -1.95 -8.75
N HIS A 24 31.01 -3.19 -8.32
CA HIS A 24 31.17 -4.34 -9.21
C HIS A 24 30.05 -4.50 -10.24
N LEU A 25 28.85 -4.03 -9.93
CA LEU A 25 27.67 -4.14 -10.80
C LEU A 25 27.56 -2.99 -11.81
N GLN A 26 28.30 -1.89 -11.60
CA GLN A 26 28.36 -0.76 -12.54
C GLN A 26 28.86 -1.22 -13.91
N GLY A 27 28.02 -1.07 -14.94
CA GLY A 27 28.32 -1.45 -16.32
C GLY A 27 27.78 -2.82 -16.76
N SER A 28 27.14 -3.59 -15.88
CA SER A 28 26.51 -4.86 -16.26
C SER A 28 25.26 -4.66 -17.13
N ARG A 29 25.11 -5.50 -18.16
CA ARG A 29 23.96 -5.50 -19.08
C ARG A 29 22.87 -6.49 -18.67
N LEU A 30 23.18 -7.42 -17.77
CA LEU A 30 22.22 -8.41 -17.29
C LEU A 30 21.05 -7.76 -16.52
N PRO A 31 19.80 -8.18 -16.77
CA PRO A 31 18.65 -7.63 -16.04
C PRO A 31 18.70 -7.95 -14.55
N GLU A 32 19.12 -9.16 -14.17
CA GLU A 32 19.25 -9.58 -12.77
C GLU A 32 20.28 -8.74 -12.00
N ALA A 33 21.40 -8.43 -12.65
CA ALA A 33 22.46 -7.59 -12.10
C ALA A 33 22.00 -6.14 -11.90
N ARG A 34 21.23 -5.59 -12.84
CA ARG A 34 20.66 -4.23 -12.73
C ARG A 34 19.62 -4.14 -11.62
N TYR A 35 18.78 -5.16 -11.48
CA TYR A 35 17.83 -5.24 -10.38
C TYR A 35 18.56 -5.30 -9.01
N LEU A 36 19.63 -6.09 -8.92
CA LEU A 36 20.48 -6.12 -7.72
C LEU A 36 21.16 -4.77 -7.46
N LEU A 37 21.65 -4.09 -8.50
CA LEU A 37 22.23 -2.76 -8.38
C LEU A 37 21.21 -1.76 -7.84
N ALA A 38 19.98 -1.76 -8.35
CA ALA A 38 18.90 -0.92 -7.84
C ALA A 38 18.60 -1.19 -6.35
N LYS A 39 18.63 -2.45 -5.91
CA LYS A 39 18.51 -2.80 -4.49
C LYS A 39 19.66 -2.23 -3.66
N CYS A 40 20.90 -2.32 -4.15
CA CYS A 40 22.05 -1.71 -3.49
C CYS A 40 21.88 -0.19 -3.39
N CYS A 41 21.48 0.49 -4.47
CA CYS A 41 21.21 1.93 -4.48
C CYS A 41 20.10 2.32 -3.50
N PHE A 42 19.06 1.48 -3.34
CA PHE A 42 18.00 1.69 -2.36
C PHE A 42 18.54 1.66 -0.91
N ILE A 43 19.41 0.70 -0.59
CA ILE A 43 20.07 0.63 0.73
C ILE A 43 20.99 1.83 0.95
N LEU A 44 21.71 2.25 -0.09
CA LEU A 44 22.60 3.42 -0.06
C LEU A 44 21.86 4.77 -0.13
N GLN A 45 20.52 4.77 -0.21
CA GLN A 45 19.67 5.96 -0.33
C GLN A 45 19.99 6.83 -1.55
N ARG A 46 20.55 6.24 -2.62
CA ARG A 46 20.83 6.92 -3.90
C ARG A 46 19.65 6.69 -4.84
N TRP A 47 18.60 7.49 -4.64
CA TRP A 47 17.32 7.29 -5.33
C TRP A 47 17.39 7.52 -6.84
N ASP A 48 18.12 8.53 -7.30
CA ASP A 48 18.22 8.87 -8.73
C ASP A 48 18.86 7.73 -9.54
N GLU A 49 19.99 7.20 -9.03
CA GLU A 49 20.70 6.08 -9.64
C GLU A 49 19.88 4.78 -9.58
N ALA A 50 19.11 4.58 -8.51
CA ALA A 50 18.20 3.43 -8.43
C ALA A 50 17.14 3.47 -9.54
N GLU A 51 16.63 4.65 -9.87
CA GLU A 51 15.68 4.78 -10.98
C GLU A 51 16.35 4.56 -12.33
N ASP A 52 17.55 5.08 -12.56
CA ASP A 52 18.30 4.86 -13.81
C ASP A 52 18.67 3.38 -14.01
N ALA A 53 18.91 2.66 -12.91
CA ALA A 53 19.17 1.23 -12.94
C ALA A 53 17.92 0.39 -13.30
N LEU A 54 16.75 0.83 -12.85
CA LEU A 54 15.46 0.16 -13.12
C LEU A 54 14.85 0.52 -14.46
N LEU A 55 15.06 1.76 -14.91
CA LEU A 55 14.59 2.31 -16.18
C LEU A 55 15.81 2.59 -17.07
N PRO A 56 16.32 1.57 -17.78
CA PRO A 56 17.41 1.80 -18.71
C PRO A 56 16.99 2.86 -19.75
N PRO A 57 17.92 3.74 -20.15
CA PRO A 57 17.63 4.71 -21.21
C PRO A 57 17.30 3.96 -22.50
N GLY A 58 16.08 4.15 -23.01
CA GLY A 58 15.68 3.58 -24.29
C GLY A 58 16.51 4.16 -25.44
N PRO A 59 16.44 3.58 -26.65
CA PRO A 59 17.24 3.96 -27.82
C PRO A 59 17.05 5.42 -28.30
N HIS A 60 16.14 6.19 -27.69
CA HIS A 60 15.87 7.59 -27.98
C HIS A 60 16.09 8.55 -26.80
N GLY A 61 16.80 8.13 -25.75
CA GLY A 61 17.07 8.98 -24.58
C GLY A 61 15.83 9.28 -23.72
N CYS A 62 14.66 8.76 -24.11
CA CYS A 62 13.50 8.68 -23.25
C CYS A 62 13.75 7.58 -22.21
N ARG A 63 13.54 7.88 -20.93
CA ARG A 63 13.39 6.84 -19.91
C ARG A 63 12.30 5.89 -20.38
N GLY A 64 12.61 4.60 -20.45
CA GLY A 64 11.66 3.58 -20.90
C GLY A 64 10.32 3.74 -20.18
N GLY A 65 9.21 3.48 -20.87
CA GLY A 65 7.92 3.41 -20.20
C GLY A 65 7.96 2.33 -19.11
N LEU A 66 7.06 2.41 -18.11
CA LEU A 66 6.94 1.39 -17.06
C LEU A 66 6.84 -0.07 -17.56
N ALA A 67 6.62 -0.28 -18.86
CA ALA A 67 6.62 -1.58 -19.53
C ALA A 67 8.02 -2.21 -19.73
N GLU A 68 9.11 -1.44 -19.71
CA GLU A 68 10.49 -1.94 -19.88
C GLU A 68 11.26 -2.09 -18.55
N VAL A 69 10.56 -2.12 -17.42
CA VAL A 69 11.21 -2.19 -16.12
C VAL A 69 11.90 -3.54 -15.94
N VAL A 70 13.15 -3.46 -15.50
CA VAL A 70 14.00 -4.63 -15.23
C VAL A 70 13.32 -5.55 -14.22
N ASN A 71 13.21 -6.84 -14.54
CA ASN A 71 12.59 -7.86 -13.70
C ASN A 71 11.06 -7.69 -13.49
N GLY A 72 10.39 -6.97 -14.41
CA GLY A 72 8.92 -6.88 -14.48
C GLY A 72 8.28 -6.34 -13.19
N ALA A 73 7.43 -7.16 -12.56
CA ALA A 73 6.67 -6.77 -11.36
C ALA A 73 7.57 -6.42 -10.16
N ALA A 74 8.63 -7.20 -9.90
CA ALA A 74 9.51 -6.97 -8.77
C ALA A 74 10.31 -5.65 -8.90
N GLY A 75 10.65 -5.27 -10.14
CA GLY A 75 11.27 -3.97 -10.44
C GLY A 75 10.29 -2.81 -10.29
N LEU A 76 9.04 -2.97 -10.75
CA LEU A 76 7.99 -1.95 -10.60
C LEU A 76 7.69 -1.66 -9.13
N TYR A 77 7.64 -2.69 -8.30
CA TYR A 77 7.47 -2.54 -6.86
C TYR A 77 8.62 -1.75 -6.21
N LEU A 78 9.87 -2.06 -6.56
CA LEU A 78 11.05 -1.32 -6.07
C LEU A 78 11.04 0.12 -6.57
N LEU A 79 10.66 0.36 -7.83
CA LEU A 79 10.52 1.71 -8.39
C LEU A 79 9.48 2.52 -7.61
N GLY A 80 8.33 1.91 -7.28
CA GLY A 80 7.31 2.53 -6.43
C GLY A 80 7.88 2.97 -5.07
N GLN A 81 8.70 2.12 -4.43
CA GLN A 81 9.35 2.46 -3.16
C GLN A 81 10.31 3.65 -3.30
N VAL A 82 11.11 3.67 -4.37
CA VAL A 82 12.05 4.75 -4.66
C VAL A 82 11.29 6.07 -4.89
N LYS A 83 10.19 6.04 -5.65
CA LYS A 83 9.32 7.20 -5.89
C LYS A 83 8.66 7.72 -4.62
N GLU A 84 8.27 6.82 -3.71
CA GLU A 84 7.76 7.17 -2.38
C GLU A 84 8.81 7.93 -1.56
N ARG A 85 10.07 7.45 -1.58
CA ARG A 85 11.20 8.13 -0.91
C ARG A 85 11.52 9.51 -1.51
N GLN A 86 11.21 9.71 -2.78
CA GLN A 86 11.32 11.00 -3.46
C GLN A 86 10.10 11.90 -3.31
N SER A 87 9.12 11.53 -2.48
CA SER A 87 7.86 12.27 -2.29
C SER A 87 7.00 12.40 -3.56
N LYS A 88 7.24 11.57 -4.60
CA LYS A 88 6.47 11.53 -5.86
C LYS A 88 5.34 10.50 -5.76
N ARG A 89 4.38 10.76 -4.88
CA ARG A 89 3.30 9.82 -4.51
C ARG A 89 2.45 9.37 -5.70
N GLU A 90 2.07 10.30 -6.59
CA GLU A 90 1.23 9.99 -7.75
C GLU A 90 1.90 8.97 -8.69
N GLN A 91 3.18 9.18 -8.99
CA GLN A 91 3.97 8.25 -9.82
C GLN A 91 4.13 6.88 -9.12
N ALA A 92 4.28 6.86 -7.80
CA ALA A 92 4.36 5.61 -7.04
C ALA A 92 3.06 4.79 -7.14
N VAL A 93 1.89 5.44 -7.08
CA VAL A 93 0.59 4.79 -7.22
C VAL A 93 0.46 4.12 -8.59
N GLU A 94 0.86 4.80 -9.67
CA GLU A 94 0.86 4.21 -11.02
C GLU A 94 1.81 3.00 -11.14
N CYS A 95 2.97 3.06 -10.48
CA CYS A 95 3.93 1.96 -10.45
C CYS A 95 3.35 0.72 -9.77
N TYR A 96 2.71 0.89 -8.62
CA TYR A 96 2.10 -0.23 -7.91
C TYR A 96 0.86 -0.78 -8.62
N ALA A 97 0.04 0.07 -9.26
CA ALA A 97 -1.08 -0.40 -10.07
C ALA A 97 -0.61 -1.35 -11.19
N LYS A 98 0.39 -0.93 -11.97
CA LYS A 98 0.98 -1.77 -13.03
C LYS A 98 1.69 -3.02 -12.48
N CYS A 99 2.29 -2.93 -11.29
CA CYS A 99 2.85 -4.11 -10.62
C CYS A 99 1.77 -5.17 -10.35
N LEU A 100 0.58 -4.76 -9.90
CA LEU A 100 -0.52 -5.67 -9.60
C LEU A 100 -1.18 -6.24 -10.86
N GLU A 101 -1.17 -5.49 -11.97
CA GLU A 101 -1.58 -6.01 -13.29
C GLU A 101 -0.69 -7.17 -13.74
N LEU A 102 0.62 -7.10 -13.48
CA LEU A 102 1.56 -8.17 -13.81
C LEU A 102 1.54 -9.33 -12.81
N CYS A 103 1.46 -9.03 -11.52
CA CYS A 103 1.54 -10.00 -10.43
C CYS A 103 0.48 -9.71 -9.36
N PRO A 104 -0.73 -10.28 -9.47
CA PRO A 104 -1.80 -10.03 -8.50
C PRO A 104 -1.54 -10.64 -7.12
N PHE A 105 -0.53 -11.51 -6.97
CA PHE A 105 -0.15 -12.14 -5.70
C PHE A 105 0.79 -11.29 -4.83
N MET A 106 1.23 -10.12 -5.31
CA MET A 106 2.16 -9.26 -4.59
C MET A 106 1.42 -8.44 -3.51
N TRP A 107 1.16 -9.03 -2.35
CA TRP A 107 0.43 -8.38 -1.26
C TRP A 107 1.07 -7.07 -0.80
N ASP A 108 2.40 -7.04 -0.64
CA ASP A 108 3.10 -5.83 -0.18
C ASP A 108 2.89 -4.64 -1.13
N ALA A 109 2.77 -4.89 -2.44
CA ALA A 109 2.49 -3.86 -3.43
C ALA A 109 1.06 -3.32 -3.25
N TYR A 110 0.09 -4.21 -3.02
CA TYR A 110 -1.30 -3.83 -2.77
C TYR A 110 -1.46 -3.02 -1.47
N GLU A 111 -0.79 -3.45 -0.39
CA GLU A 111 -0.81 -2.73 0.88
C GLU A 111 -0.30 -1.30 0.72
N ARG A 112 0.88 -1.12 0.10
CA ARG A 112 1.44 0.20 -0.16
C ARG A 112 0.54 1.02 -1.09
N TRP A 113 0.04 0.42 -2.16
CA TRP A 113 -0.86 1.10 -3.10
C TRP A 113 -2.14 1.58 -2.42
N SER A 114 -2.78 0.73 -1.61
CA SER A 114 -3.98 1.08 -0.85
C SER A 114 -3.70 2.15 0.21
N TRP A 115 -2.56 2.08 0.89
CA TRP A 115 -2.16 3.12 1.84
C TRP A 115 -1.88 4.47 1.13
N LEU A 116 -1.27 4.43 -0.06
CA LEU A 116 -1.04 5.61 -0.91
C LEU A 116 -2.36 6.21 -1.46
N ILE A 117 -3.25 5.30 -1.83
CA ILE A 117 -4.70 5.40 -1.93
C ILE A 117 -5.42 6.32 -0.94
N LEU A 118 -5.57 5.73 0.24
CA LEU A 118 -6.45 6.16 1.31
C LEU A 118 -5.82 7.28 2.14
N GLY A 119 -4.50 7.28 2.31
CA GLY A 119 -3.77 8.32 3.05
C GLY A 119 -3.56 9.61 2.26
N SER A 120 -4.03 9.70 1.02
CA SER A 120 -4.00 10.93 0.23
C SER A 120 -5.08 11.89 0.73
N PRO A 121 -4.74 13.09 1.22
CA PRO A 121 -5.71 14.16 1.39
C PRO A 121 -6.07 14.71 0.01
N SER A 122 -6.90 13.98 -0.74
CA SER A 122 -7.49 14.53 -1.96
C SER A 122 -8.43 15.68 -1.57
N PRO A 123 -8.37 16.85 -2.21
CA PRO A 123 -9.25 17.99 -1.91
C PRO A 123 -10.74 17.74 -2.22
N SER A 124 -11.07 16.60 -2.83
CA SER A 124 -12.41 16.25 -3.30
C SER A 124 -12.92 14.92 -2.76
N ARG A 125 -12.34 14.38 -1.67
CA ARG A 125 -12.93 13.21 -1.01
C ARG A 125 -14.26 13.64 -0.40
N SER A 126 -15.32 13.52 -1.19
CA SER A 126 -16.69 13.51 -0.70
C SER A 126 -16.72 12.44 0.39
N SER A 127 -16.83 12.88 1.64
CA SER A 127 -16.83 12.01 2.79
C SER A 127 -17.80 10.85 2.57
N THR A 128 -17.28 9.65 2.33
CA THR A 128 -18.10 8.42 2.29
C THR A 128 -18.76 8.14 3.64
N ALA A 129 -18.41 8.92 4.68
CA ALA A 129 -19.14 9.03 5.94
C ALA A 129 -20.66 9.20 5.75
N GLY A 130 -21.12 9.82 4.65
CA GLY A 130 -22.54 9.94 4.32
C GLY A 130 -23.11 8.83 3.44
N MET A 131 -22.27 8.05 2.74
CA MET A 131 -22.72 7.00 1.81
C MET A 131 -23.16 5.72 2.53
N ALA A 132 -22.44 5.31 3.59
CA ALA A 132 -22.83 4.14 4.37
C ALA A 132 -24.23 4.27 5.01
N PRO A 133 -24.57 5.36 5.74
CA PRO A 133 -25.91 5.50 6.33
C PRO A 133 -27.04 5.72 5.31
N SER A 134 -26.74 6.21 4.10
CA SER A 134 -27.73 6.41 3.03
C SER A 134 -27.94 5.18 2.13
N ALA A 135 -26.98 4.26 2.09
CA ALA A 135 -27.10 2.97 1.41
C ALA A 135 -27.66 1.87 2.33
N PHE A 136 -27.22 1.84 3.59
CA PHE A 136 -27.63 0.85 4.60
C PHE A 136 -28.58 1.47 5.63
N SER A 137 -29.65 2.11 5.17
CA SER A 137 -30.73 2.58 6.04
C SER A 137 -31.71 1.42 6.30
N ASP A 138 -32.15 1.25 7.55
CA ASP A 138 -33.14 0.23 7.97
C ASP A 138 -34.40 0.26 7.08
N GLU A 139 -34.80 1.46 6.64
CA GLU A 139 -35.94 1.70 5.75
C GLU A 139 -35.78 1.03 4.37
N LYS A 140 -34.58 1.02 3.79
CA LYS A 140 -34.33 0.36 2.49
C LYS A 140 -34.27 -1.16 2.63
N PHE A 141 -33.70 -1.65 3.74
CA PHE A 141 -33.68 -3.07 4.05
C PHE A 141 -35.10 -3.63 4.24
N ALA A 142 -35.96 -2.91 4.97
CA ALA A 142 -37.37 -3.25 5.15
C ALA A 142 -38.15 -3.23 3.81
N GLN A 143 -37.88 -2.25 2.93
CA GLN A 143 -38.50 -2.20 1.59
C GLN A 143 -38.06 -3.36 0.69
N THR A 144 -36.86 -3.89 0.88
CA THR A 144 -36.34 -5.00 0.07
C THR A 144 -36.94 -6.34 0.51
N LEU A 145 -37.27 -6.49 1.80
CA LEU A 145 -37.96 -7.65 2.36
C LEU A 145 -39.50 -7.56 2.24
N GLY A 146 -40.06 -6.35 2.12
CA GLY A 146 -41.50 -6.11 2.01
C GLY A 146 -42.14 -6.51 0.67
N GLY A 147 -41.35 -6.99 -0.30
CA GLY A 147 -41.82 -7.42 -1.63
C GLY A 147 -42.15 -8.91 -1.77
N ALA A 148 -41.92 -9.74 -0.74
CA ALA A 148 -42.24 -11.16 -0.81
C ALA A 148 -43.69 -11.43 -0.35
N PRO A 149 -44.55 -12.11 -1.14
CA PRO A 149 -45.85 -12.53 -0.65
C PRO A 149 -45.64 -13.49 0.54
N ALA A 150 -46.35 -13.21 1.64
CA ALA A 150 -46.26 -13.94 2.88
C ALA A 150 -46.42 -15.46 2.67
N PRO A 151 -45.47 -16.32 3.09
CA PRO A 151 -45.77 -17.73 3.25
C PRO A 151 -46.65 -17.89 4.49
N SER A 152 -47.89 -18.28 4.26
CA SER A 152 -48.81 -18.79 5.30
C SER A 152 -48.17 -20.00 6.00
N GLY A 153 -47.66 -19.80 7.22
CA GLY A 153 -47.06 -20.84 8.06
C GLY A 153 -46.95 -20.37 9.51
N PRO A 154 -47.00 -21.28 10.50
CA PRO A 154 -47.56 -20.99 11.82
C PRO A 154 -46.66 -20.15 12.72
N ALA A 155 -47.32 -19.31 13.51
CA ALA A 155 -46.75 -18.41 14.50
C ALA A 155 -45.87 -19.14 15.52
N TRP A 156 -44.56 -18.97 15.41
CA TRP A 156 -43.64 -19.18 16.53
C TRP A 156 -43.54 -17.86 17.30
N GLN A 157 -44.10 -17.86 18.52
CA GLN A 157 -44.02 -16.74 19.44
C GLN A 157 -42.57 -16.58 19.93
N ALA A 158 -41.98 -15.40 19.70
CA ALA A 158 -40.77 -14.97 20.38
C ALA A 158 -41.13 -14.35 21.74
N PRO A 159 -40.39 -14.65 22.82
CA PRO A 159 -40.65 -14.06 24.13
C PRO A 159 -40.20 -12.60 24.16
N GLY A 160 -41.00 -11.78 24.85
CA GLY A 160 -40.97 -10.33 24.83
C GLY A 160 -39.64 -9.69 25.22
N GLY A 161 -39.39 -8.53 24.60
CA GLY A 161 -38.43 -7.56 25.13
C GLY A 161 -39.05 -6.76 26.28
N PRO A 162 -38.23 -6.18 27.18
CA PRO A 162 -38.64 -5.04 27.96
C PRO A 162 -38.12 -3.76 27.30
N THR A 163 -39.12 -2.95 26.94
CA THR A 163 -39.11 -1.49 26.86
C THR A 163 -38.33 -0.82 27.99
N GLY A 164 -37.70 0.32 27.68
CA GLY A 164 -37.76 1.47 28.59
C GLY A 164 -36.43 2.07 29.04
N ALA A 165 -36.17 3.27 28.50
CA ALA A 165 -35.66 4.43 29.22
C ALA A 165 -34.28 4.34 29.89
N VAL A 166 -33.27 4.91 29.23
CA VAL A 166 -32.05 5.41 29.90
C VAL A 166 -32.27 6.90 30.23
N PRO A 167 -32.42 7.29 31.52
CA PRO A 167 -32.42 8.69 31.89
C PRO A 167 -30.99 9.24 31.99
N ARG A 168 -30.87 10.49 31.57
CA ARG A 168 -29.67 11.32 31.52
C ARG A 168 -29.63 12.20 32.77
N SER A 169 -28.70 11.95 33.71
CA SER A 169 -28.27 12.96 34.71
C SER A 169 -27.01 12.52 35.50
N LEU A 170 -26.04 13.44 35.51
CA LEU A 170 -24.72 13.55 36.19
C LEU A 170 -24.72 13.24 37.72
N PRO A 171 -23.56 13.07 38.42
CA PRO A 171 -22.49 14.07 38.45
C PRO A 171 -21.00 13.65 38.56
N GLU A 172 -20.21 14.58 38.04
CA GLU A 172 -18.83 14.98 38.35
C GLU A 172 -18.45 14.79 39.84
N GLN A 173 -17.39 14.02 40.10
CA GLN A 173 -16.68 13.98 41.38
C GLN A 173 -15.24 14.50 41.16
N ARG A 174 -15.05 15.77 41.55
CA ARG A 174 -13.76 16.35 41.89
C ARG A 174 -13.17 15.62 43.11
N GLY A 175 -12.02 14.99 42.93
CA GLY A 175 -11.11 14.60 44.01
C GLY A 175 -9.83 15.42 43.93
N THR A 176 -9.72 16.43 44.78
CA THR A 176 -8.55 17.29 44.98
C THR A 176 -7.50 16.66 45.90
N ALA A 177 -6.22 16.91 45.59
CA ALA A 177 -5.06 17.03 46.50
C ALA A 177 -4.52 15.71 47.12
N ALA A 178 -3.21 15.48 47.35
CA ALA A 178 -2.02 16.33 47.35
C ALA A 178 -0.74 15.47 47.33
N ALA A 179 0.37 16.12 46.93
CA ALA A 179 1.71 16.06 47.55
C ALA A 179 2.62 14.81 47.39
N GLY A 180 3.88 15.06 46.97
CA GLY A 180 5.03 14.35 47.55
C GLY A 180 6.24 14.10 46.64
N ARG A 181 7.12 15.11 46.54
CA ARG A 181 8.59 15.05 46.33
C ARG A 181 9.24 13.67 46.08
N ARG A 182 10.03 13.56 45.02
CA ARG A 182 11.51 13.63 45.02
C ARG A 182 12.04 13.59 43.60
#